data_AF-A0A2N4YHV2-F1
#
_entry.id   AF-A0A2N4YHV2-F1
#
_cell.length_a   1.000
_cell.length_b   1.000
_cell.length_c   1.000
_cell.angle_alpha   90.00
_cell.angle_beta   90.00
_cell.angle_gamma   90.00
#
_symmetry.space_group_name_H-M   'P 1'
#
loop_
_entity.id
_entity.type
_entity.pdbx_description
1 polymer ?
#
loop_
_entity_poly.entity_id
_entity_poly.type
_entity_poly.pdbx_seq_one_letter_code
_entity_poly.pdbx_strand_id
1 'polypeptide(L)'
;MARSAGLAQGGARPYLGGMTAKHRLIRSLILTLFTAATLARAELGADTEAAAIFTPAFAAALPLALAGGWAVAGQFGRAGVAGWVRAGIAAAGLLVGVGLVVPVLLPLLGGVGGGALSLLAEVPRWPLSWGAALAGAAAAQVVALRQGRGGGDQSRK
;
A
#
# COMPACT_ATOMS: atom_id res chain seq x y z
N MET A 1 23.58 -53.56 -9.32
CA MET A 1 22.27 -53.19 -9.93
C MET A 1 21.51 -52.29 -8.98
N ALA A 2 20.92 -51.20 -9.50
CA ALA A 2 19.99 -50.22 -8.87
C ALA A 2 20.58 -49.34 -7.74
N ARG A 3 20.90 -48.05 -7.93
CA ARG A 3 20.15 -46.83 -8.31
C ARG A 3 19.96 -45.89 -7.10
N SER A 4 20.84 -44.89 -7.03
CA SER A 4 20.56 -43.48 -6.70
C SER A 4 19.21 -43.14 -6.06
N ALA A 5 19.21 -42.89 -4.75
CA ALA A 5 18.25 -41.97 -4.13
C ALA A 5 19.03 -40.68 -3.80
N GLY A 6 19.07 -39.78 -4.78
CA GLY A 6 19.56 -38.43 -4.56
C GLY A 6 18.76 -37.81 -3.43
N LEU A 7 19.45 -37.48 -2.33
CA LEU A 7 18.93 -36.61 -1.32
C LEU A 7 18.53 -35.31 -2.02
N ALA A 8 17.22 -35.18 -2.19
CA ALA A 8 16.59 -34.02 -2.78
C ALA A 8 17.19 -32.80 -2.08
N GLN A 9 17.94 -32.02 -2.86
CA GLN A 9 18.33 -30.68 -2.54
C GLN A 9 17.04 -29.91 -2.18
N GLY A 10 16.70 -29.90 -0.90
CA GLY A 10 15.84 -28.90 -0.27
C GLY A 10 16.56 -27.56 -0.20
N GLY A 11 17.26 -27.20 -1.28
CA GLY A 11 17.81 -25.88 -1.46
C GLY A 11 16.64 -24.93 -1.49
N ALA A 12 16.52 -24.13 -0.43
CA ALA A 12 15.77 -22.91 -0.40
C ALA A 12 16.05 -22.17 -1.71
N ARG A 13 15.15 -22.32 -2.69
CA ARG A 13 15.27 -21.60 -3.95
C ARG A 13 15.26 -20.14 -3.57
N PRO A 14 16.32 -19.38 -3.88
CA PRO A 14 16.28 -17.94 -3.67
C PRO A 14 15.05 -17.42 -4.40
N TYR A 15 14.17 -16.71 -3.69
CA TYR A 15 13.09 -15.93 -4.28
C TYR A 15 13.72 -14.82 -5.17
N LEU A 16 14.22 -15.19 -6.35
CA LEU A 16 14.88 -14.31 -7.31
C LEU A 16 14.09 -14.24 -8.62
N GLY A 17 12.77 -14.25 -8.54
CA GLY A 17 11.96 -13.49 -9.50
C GLY A 17 12.00 -12.04 -9.05
N GLY A 18 12.99 -11.27 -9.52
CA GLY A 18 13.15 -9.85 -9.17
C GLY A 18 11.84 -9.07 -9.36
N MET A 19 11.61 -8.07 -8.51
CA MET A 19 10.44 -7.20 -8.65
C MET A 19 10.52 -6.47 -9.99
N THR A 20 9.67 -6.85 -10.94
CA THR A 20 9.55 -6.14 -12.21
C THR A 20 8.98 -4.73 -11.97
N ALA A 21 9.29 -3.79 -12.87
CA ALA A 21 8.72 -2.44 -12.83
C ALA A 21 7.19 -2.46 -12.83
N LYS A 22 6.58 -3.39 -13.60
CA LYS A 22 5.14 -3.63 -13.62
C LYS A 22 4.60 -4.03 -12.24
N HIS A 23 5.24 -4.96 -11.55
CA HIS A 23 4.83 -5.39 -10.21
C HIS A 23 4.90 -4.23 -9.22
N ARG A 24 5.97 -3.43 -9.28
CA ARG A 24 6.14 -2.25 -8.44
C ARG A 24 5.05 -1.21 -8.72
N LEU A 25 4.78 -0.91 -9.99
CA LEU A 25 3.75 0.03 -10.41
C LEU A 25 2.38 -0.37 -9.90
N ILE A 26 1.95 -1.62 -10.10
CA ILE A 26 0.64 -2.11 -9.64
C ILE A 26 0.48 -1.92 -8.12
N ARG A 27 1.49 -2.31 -7.33
CA ARG A 27 1.45 -2.16 -5.87
C ARG A 27 1.40 -0.68 -5.46
N SER A 28 2.19 0.15 -6.14
CA SER A 28 2.24 1.59 -5.88
C SER A 28 0.88 2.23 -6.15
N LEU A 29 0.23 1.90 -7.27
CA LEU A 29 -1.09 2.42 -7.62
C LEU A 29 -2.16 2.02 -6.59
N ILE A 30 -2.16 0.75 -6.14
CA ILE A 30 -3.07 0.30 -5.07
C ILE A 30 -2.84 1.12 -3.80
N LEU A 31 -1.59 1.21 -3.34
CA LEU A 31 -1.25 1.97 -2.13
C LEU A 31 -1.62 3.45 -2.27
N THR A 32 -1.38 4.04 -3.44
CA THR A 32 -1.69 5.44 -3.74
C THR A 32 -3.18 5.71 -3.60
N LEU A 33 -4.01 4.95 -4.32
CA LEU A 33 -5.45 5.15 -4.36
C LEU A 33 -6.08 4.96 -2.97
N PHE A 34 -5.69 3.92 -2.25
CA PHE A 34 -6.25 3.66 -0.93
C PHE A 34 -5.74 4.62 0.15
N THR A 35 -4.49 5.10 0.06
CA THR A 35 -3.97 6.14 0.98
C THR A 35 -4.69 7.46 0.73
N ALA A 36 -4.82 7.88 -0.54
CA ALA A 36 -5.57 9.08 -0.90
C ALA A 36 -7.04 8.98 -0.48
N ALA A 37 -7.70 7.83 -0.73
CA ALA A 37 -9.06 7.59 -0.30
C ALA A 37 -9.22 7.61 1.24
N THR A 38 -8.23 7.09 1.99
CA THR A 38 -8.23 7.13 3.46
C THR A 38 -8.26 8.57 3.97
N LEU A 39 -7.39 9.43 3.44
CA LEU A 39 -7.30 10.82 3.85
C LEU A 39 -8.50 11.65 3.38
N ALA A 40 -8.99 11.39 2.17
CA ALA A 40 -10.21 11.99 1.65
C ALA A 40 -11.44 11.66 2.51
N ARG A 41 -11.57 10.40 2.94
CA ARG A 41 -12.65 9.98 3.86
C ARG A 41 -12.48 10.57 5.25
N ALA A 42 -11.24 10.78 5.71
CA ALA A 42 -10.99 11.50 6.95
C ALA A 42 -11.37 12.98 6.86
N GLU A 43 -11.21 13.62 5.69
CA GLU A 43 -11.68 14.98 5.45
C GLU A 43 -13.22 15.07 5.39
N LEU A 44 -13.88 14.13 4.69
CA LEU A 44 -15.35 14.12 4.56
C LEU A 44 -16.07 13.73 5.86
N GLY A 45 -15.41 12.97 6.73
CA GLY A 45 -15.98 12.48 7.97
C GLY A 45 -17.24 11.63 7.76
N ALA A 46 -18.36 12.06 8.34
CA ALA A 46 -19.65 11.35 8.26
C ALA A 46 -20.35 11.49 6.90
N ASP A 47 -19.92 12.43 6.04
CA ASP A 47 -20.54 12.65 4.75
C ASP A 47 -20.15 11.54 3.76
N THR A 48 -21.04 10.57 3.62
CA THR A 48 -20.87 9.45 2.67
C THR A 48 -21.37 9.76 1.28
N GLU A 49 -22.17 10.81 1.11
CA GLU A 49 -22.76 11.22 -0.17
C GLU A 49 -21.76 11.99 -1.04
N ALA A 50 -20.83 12.71 -0.39
CA ALA A 50 -19.72 13.34 -1.07
C ALA A 50 -18.72 12.33 -1.65
N ALA A 51 -18.32 12.57 -2.90
CA ALA A 51 -17.32 11.75 -3.57
C ALA A 51 -15.92 12.13 -3.12
N ALA A 52 -15.23 11.17 -2.49
CA ALA A 52 -13.86 11.32 -1.98
C ALA A 52 -12.86 11.87 -3.01
N ILE A 53 -13.05 11.58 -4.31
CA ILE A 53 -12.15 12.00 -5.38
C ILE A 53 -12.13 13.51 -5.64
N PHE A 54 -13.16 14.25 -5.21
CA PHE A 54 -13.24 15.70 -5.37
C PHE A 54 -12.76 16.48 -4.15
N THR A 55 -12.26 15.77 -3.13
CA THR A 55 -11.75 16.42 -1.92
C THR A 55 -10.35 17.01 -2.16
N PRO A 56 -10.06 18.20 -1.60
CA PRO A 56 -8.71 18.75 -1.60
C PRO A 56 -7.66 17.79 -1.02
N ALA A 57 -7.98 17.02 0.04
CA ALA A 57 -7.06 16.04 0.60
C ALA A 57 -6.75 14.92 -0.39
N PHE A 58 -7.71 14.46 -1.19
CA PHE A 58 -7.45 13.47 -2.23
C PHE A 58 -6.45 13.99 -3.26
N ALA A 59 -6.67 15.22 -3.76
CA ALA A 59 -5.82 15.85 -4.76
C ALA A 59 -4.37 16.05 -4.25
N ALA A 60 -4.22 16.52 -3.00
CA ALA A 60 -2.91 16.67 -2.36
C ALA A 60 -2.22 15.32 -2.06
N ALA A 61 -2.99 14.33 -1.60
CA ALA A 61 -2.45 13.04 -1.20
C ALA A 61 -1.96 12.23 -2.40
N LEU A 62 -2.59 12.35 -3.57
CA LEU A 62 -2.31 11.51 -4.73
C LEU A 62 -0.83 11.52 -5.17
N PRO A 63 -0.17 12.67 -5.43
CA PRO A 63 1.24 12.69 -5.83
C PRO A 63 2.17 12.19 -4.72
N LEU A 64 1.88 12.55 -3.47
CA LEU A 64 2.68 12.14 -2.31
C LEU A 64 2.60 10.64 -2.06
N ALA A 65 1.39 10.09 -2.12
CA ALA A 65 1.14 8.67 -1.95
C ALA A 65 1.67 7.85 -3.12
N LEU A 66 1.75 8.42 -4.33
CA LEU A 66 2.41 7.77 -5.47
C LEU A 66 3.92 7.66 -5.25
N ALA A 67 4.57 8.76 -4.89
CA ALA A 67 6.01 8.76 -4.60
C ALA A 67 6.35 7.84 -3.42
N GLY A 68 5.58 7.93 -2.33
CA GLY A 68 5.76 7.08 -1.15
C GLY A 68 5.41 5.62 -1.43
N GLY A 69 4.32 5.35 -2.13
CA GLY A 69 3.89 4.02 -2.56
C GLY A 69 4.95 3.32 -3.40
N TRP A 70 5.59 4.06 -4.32
CA TRP A 70 6.72 3.57 -5.09
C TRP A 70 7.91 3.18 -4.20
N ALA A 71 8.24 4.01 -3.21
CA ALA A 71 9.34 3.74 -2.28
C ALA A 71 9.07 2.47 -1.44
N VAL A 72 7.85 2.29 -0.95
CA VAL A 72 7.50 1.19 -0.03
C VAL A 72 7.02 -0.09 -0.71
N ALA A 73 6.73 -0.09 -2.01
CA ALA A 73 6.23 -1.26 -2.75
C ALA A 73 7.12 -2.52 -2.61
N GLY A 74 8.43 -2.33 -2.38
CA GLY A 74 9.42 -3.38 -2.08
C GLY A 74 9.18 -4.14 -0.78
N GLN A 75 8.41 -3.57 0.15
CA GLN A 75 8.17 -4.14 1.46
C GLN A 75 7.05 -5.20 1.47
N PHE A 76 6.34 -5.37 0.35
CA PHE A 76 5.21 -6.30 0.22
C PHE A 76 5.61 -7.62 -0.44
N GLY A 77 4.86 -8.69 -0.15
CA GLY A 77 4.98 -10.00 -0.80
C GLY A 77 5.79 -11.05 -0.05
N ARG A 78 6.18 -10.79 1.21
CA ARG A 78 6.73 -11.83 2.10
C ARG A 78 5.59 -12.63 2.73
N ALA A 79 5.68 -13.95 2.68
CA ALA A 79 4.71 -14.86 3.30
C ALA A 79 4.87 -14.91 4.84
N GLY A 80 3.83 -15.38 5.53
CA GLY A 80 3.81 -15.53 6.98
C GLY A 80 3.51 -14.24 7.76
N VAL A 81 3.36 -14.36 9.08
CA VAL A 81 2.96 -13.27 9.98
C VAL A 81 3.94 -12.09 9.92
N ALA A 82 5.25 -12.36 9.94
CA ALA A 82 6.27 -11.32 9.83
C ALA A 82 6.16 -10.50 8.53
N GLY A 83 5.74 -11.13 7.43
CA GLY A 83 5.51 -10.45 6.16
C GLY A 83 4.30 -9.51 6.20
N TRP A 84 3.23 -9.94 6.86
CA TRP A 84 2.04 -9.12 7.10
C TRP A 84 2.32 -7.94 8.03
N VAL A 85 3.07 -8.15 9.11
CA VAL A 85 3.49 -7.08 10.03
C VAL A 85 4.33 -6.05 9.28
N ARG A 86 5.32 -6.49 8.48
CA ARG A 86 6.15 -5.57 7.68
C ARG A 86 5.32 -4.76 6.68
N ALA A 87 4.38 -5.41 5.97
CA ALA A 87 3.48 -4.75 5.05
C ALA A 87 2.59 -3.71 5.76
N GLY A 88 2.07 -4.06 6.94
CA GLY A 88 1.30 -3.15 7.79
C GLY A 88 2.11 -1.93 8.23
N ILE A 89 3.33 -2.13 8.72
CA ILE A 89 4.24 -1.02 9.10
C ILE A 89 4.54 -0.12 7.90
N ALA A 90 4.82 -0.70 6.74
CA ALA A 90 5.10 0.07 5.52
C ALA A 90 3.89 0.90 5.06
N ALA A 91 2.69 0.32 5.10
CA ALA A 91 1.45 1.03 4.77
C ALA A 91 1.12 2.12 5.81
N ALA A 92 1.30 1.84 7.10
CA ALA A 92 1.10 2.81 8.17
C ALA A 92 2.09 3.98 8.05
N GLY A 93 3.37 3.69 7.81
CA GLY A 93 4.40 4.71 7.60
C GLY A 93 4.11 5.60 6.38
N LEU A 94 3.63 5.01 5.29
CA LEU A 94 3.15 5.76 4.13
C LEU A 94 1.98 6.68 4.50
N LEU A 95 0.95 6.14 5.15
CA LEU A 95 -0.23 6.91 5.55
C LEU A 95 0.12 8.06 6.50
N VAL A 96 0.97 7.82 7.50
CA VAL A 96 1.45 8.85 8.43
C VAL A 96 2.26 9.90 7.68
N GLY A 97 3.22 9.49 6.85
CA GLY A 97 4.05 10.42 6.08
C GLY A 97 3.22 11.33 5.17
N VAL A 98 2.27 10.77 4.42
CA VAL A 98 1.37 11.54 3.55
C VAL A 98 0.42 12.40 4.38
N GLY A 99 -0.19 11.84 5.43
CA GLY A 99 -1.16 12.53 6.27
C GLY A 99 -0.58 13.66 7.12
N LEU A 100 0.74 13.72 7.33
CA LEU A 100 1.42 14.87 7.94
C LEU A 100 1.62 16.03 6.96
N VAL A 101 1.83 15.72 5.69
CA VAL A 101 2.14 16.73 4.65
C VAL A 101 0.85 17.31 4.07
N VAL A 102 -0.18 16.48 3.85
CA VAL A 102 -1.44 16.90 3.21
C VAL A 102 -2.11 18.08 3.92
N PRO A 103 -2.28 18.11 5.25
CA PRO A 103 -2.90 19.25 5.94
C PRO A 103 -2.22 20.59 5.69
N VAL A 104 -0.90 20.58 5.48
CA VAL A 104 -0.09 21.77 5.19
C VAL A 104 -0.36 22.27 3.76
N LEU A 105 -0.69 21.36 2.83
CA LEU A 105 -0.98 21.67 1.44
C LEU A 105 -2.46 22.03 1.19
N LEU A 106 -3.38 21.66 2.09
CA LEU A 106 -4.82 21.92 1.94
C LEU A 106 -5.16 23.40 1.63
N PRO A 107 -4.58 24.41 2.31
CA PRO A 107 -4.89 25.82 2.02
C PRO A 107 -4.57 26.24 0.58
N LEU A 108 -3.55 25.63 -0.03
CA LEU A 108 -3.13 25.94 -1.41
C LEU A 108 -4.12 25.40 -2.45
N LEU A 109 -4.99 24.47 -2.06
CA LEU A 109 -5.98 23.83 -2.90
C LEU A 109 -7.42 24.27 -2.55
N GLY A 110 -7.57 25.32 -1.75
CA GLY A 110 -8.88 25.83 -1.30
C GLY A 110 -9.53 24.99 -0.20
N GLY A 111 -8.81 24.03 0.40
CA GLY A 111 -9.25 23.28 1.57
C GLY A 111 -9.02 24.05 2.87
N VAL A 112 -9.73 23.66 3.94
CA VAL A 112 -9.55 24.25 5.26
C VAL A 112 -8.25 23.71 5.87
N GLY A 113 -7.29 24.62 6.10
CA GLY A 113 -6.04 24.28 6.77
C GLY A 113 -6.26 23.87 8.23
N GLY A 114 -5.53 22.85 8.66
CA GLY A 114 -5.39 22.47 10.06
C GLY A 114 -3.93 22.23 10.42
N GLY A 115 -3.63 21.98 11.70
CA GLY A 115 -2.29 21.55 12.09
C GLY A 115 -1.91 20.22 11.42
N ALA A 116 -0.61 19.90 11.34
CA ALA A 116 -0.10 18.70 10.65
C ALA A 116 -0.74 17.38 11.11
N LEU A 117 -1.31 17.34 12.33
CA LEU A 117 -1.96 16.16 12.90
C LEU A 117 -3.49 16.12 12.67
N SER A 118 -4.11 17.16 12.12
CA SER A 118 -5.58 17.27 12.05
C SER A 118 -6.21 16.12 11.28
N LEU A 119 -5.76 15.84 10.05
CA LEU A 119 -6.29 14.74 9.26
C LEU A 119 -5.97 13.37 9.86
N LEU A 120 -4.77 13.19 10.41
CA LEU A 120 -4.39 11.91 11.03
C LEU A 120 -5.22 11.61 12.28
N ALA A 121 -5.62 12.64 13.04
CA ALA A 121 -6.52 12.48 14.18
C ALA A 121 -7.95 12.12 13.77
N GLU A 122 -8.37 12.47 12.55
CA GLU A 122 -9.68 12.12 12.00
C GLU A 122 -9.74 10.70 11.43
N VAL A 123 -8.63 10.19 10.85
CA VAL A 123 -8.58 8.81 10.32
C VAL A 123 -9.17 7.76 11.28
N PRO A 124 -8.83 7.73 12.59
CA PRO A 124 -9.39 6.73 13.50
C PRO A 124 -10.84 6.95 13.91
N ARG A 125 -11.41 8.13 13.66
CA ARG A 125 -12.79 8.45 14.00
C ARG A 125 -13.78 7.87 13.00
N TRP A 126 -13.33 7.62 11.76
CA TRP A 126 -14.22 7.26 10.65
C TRP A 126 -13.99 5.81 10.18
N PRO A 127 -14.99 4.92 10.29
CA PRO A 127 -14.84 3.51 9.92
C PRO A 127 -14.43 3.29 8.47
N LEU A 128 -14.92 4.12 7.54
CA LEU A 128 -14.59 4.03 6.12
C LEU A 128 -13.13 4.39 5.82
N SER A 129 -12.54 5.32 6.60
CA SER A 129 -11.13 5.69 6.49
C SER A 129 -10.23 4.52 6.88
N TRP A 130 -10.50 3.89 8.04
CA TRP A 130 -9.80 2.66 8.44
C TRP A 130 -10.01 1.52 7.46
N GLY A 131 -11.23 1.35 6.96
CA GLY A 131 -11.56 0.35 5.95
C GLY A 131 -10.72 0.50 4.68
N ALA A 132 -10.58 1.73 4.17
CA ALA A 132 -9.73 2.02 3.02
C ALA A 132 -8.25 1.72 3.30
N ALA A 133 -7.72 2.14 4.46
CA ALA A 133 -6.32 1.91 4.82
C ALA A 133 -5.99 0.39 4.87
N LEU A 134 -6.84 -0.38 5.54
CA LEU A 134 -6.69 -1.83 5.67
C LEU A 134 -6.87 -2.55 4.33
N ALA A 135 -7.86 -2.14 3.53
CA ALA A 135 -8.08 -2.70 2.20
C ALA A 135 -6.88 -2.47 1.28
N GLY A 136 -6.30 -1.27 1.30
CA GLY A 136 -5.10 -0.94 0.53
C GLY A 136 -3.90 -1.81 0.92
N ALA A 137 -3.62 -1.91 2.22
CA ALA A 137 -2.53 -2.73 2.74
C ALA A 137 -2.72 -4.22 2.39
N ALA A 138 -3.92 -4.76 2.61
CA ALA A 138 -4.24 -6.15 2.33
C ALA A 138 -4.21 -6.46 0.83
N ALA A 139 -4.81 -5.62 -0.01
CA ALA A 139 -4.81 -5.79 -1.46
C ALA A 139 -3.37 -5.77 -2.02
N ALA A 140 -2.56 -4.79 -1.63
CA ALA A 140 -1.16 -4.71 -2.04
C ALA A 140 -0.36 -5.95 -1.63
N GLN A 141 -0.57 -6.44 -0.40
CA GLN A 141 0.08 -7.64 0.11
C GLN A 141 -0.36 -8.91 -0.62
N VAL A 142 -1.66 -9.11 -0.83
CA VAL A 142 -2.21 -10.27 -1.56
C VAL A 142 -1.72 -10.29 -3.01
N VAL A 143 -1.76 -9.15 -3.70
CA VAL A 143 -1.24 -9.02 -5.07
C VAL A 143 0.26 -9.35 -5.10
N ALA A 144 1.04 -8.83 -4.15
CA ALA A 144 2.46 -9.10 -4.08
C ALA A 144 2.77 -10.59 -3.86
N LEU A 145 2.00 -11.28 -3.01
CA LEU A 145 2.12 -12.72 -2.78
C LEU A 145 1.76 -13.54 -4.03
N ARG A 146 0.74 -13.12 -4.79
CA ARG A 146 0.36 -13.77 -6.06
C ARG A 146 1.43 -13.62 -7.13
N GLN A 147 2.02 -12.43 -7.25
CA GLN A 147 3.12 -12.16 -8.19
C GLN A 147 4.36 -13.02 -7.90
N GLY A 148 4.64 -13.32 -6.62
CA GLY A 148 5.73 -14.22 -6.22
C GLY A 148 5.51 -15.69 -6.57
N ARG A 149 4.26 -16.13 -6.81
CA ARG A 149 3.93 -17.51 -7.21
C ARG A 149 3.97 -17.73 -8.72
N GLY A 150 3.62 -16.71 -9.52
CA GLY A 150 3.54 -16.83 -10.99
C GLY A 150 4.85 -16.70 -11.75
N GLY A 151 5.93 -16.21 -11.12
CA GLY A 151 7.23 -16.01 -11.77
C GLY A 151 8.13 -17.26 -11.86
N GLY A 152 7.78 -18.35 -11.17
CA GLY A 152 8.58 -19.58 -11.13
C GLY A 152 8.27 -20.59 -12.24
N ASP A 153 7.22 -20.36 -13.03
CA ASP A 153 6.62 -21.40 -13.89
C ASP A 153 6.82 -21.16 -15.40
N GLN A 154 7.53 -20.10 -15.80
CA GLN A 154 7.75 -19.76 -17.22
C GLN A 154 9.06 -20.31 -17.82
N SER A 155 9.88 -21.02 -17.04
CA SER A 155 11.12 -21.66 -17.54
C SER A 155 10.92 -23.11 -18.02
N ARG A 156 9.67 -23.61 -18.08
CA ARG A 156 9.31 -24.94 -18.61
C ARG A 156 8.39 -24.81 -19.82
N LYS A 157 8.87 -24.18 -20.91
CA LYS A 157 8.35 -24.39 -22.26
C LYS A 157 9.49 -24.31 -23.25
#